data_AF-A0A1W1B8Z0-F1
#
_entry.id   AF-A0A1W1B8Z0-F1
#
_cell.length_a   1.000
_cell.length_b   1.000
_cell.length_c   1.000
_cell.angle_alpha   90.00
_cell.angle_beta   90.00
_cell.angle_gamma   90.00
#
_symmetry.space_group_name_H-M   'P 1'
#
loop_
_entity.id
_entity.type
_entity.pdbx_description
1 polymer ?
#
loop_
_entity_poly.entity_id
_entity_poly.type
_entity_poly.pdbx_seq_one_letter_code
_entity_poly.pdbx_strand_id
1 'polypeptide(L)'
;MQAEDFSYGITASKTKAYLHEPLLLTVDLNQTNPDVVLLFQFDIDKDPGYQVTPLFARNDDTLHHSKHHNVFQLYPLKTGDITVHFTLIKRITNDEKVRYFASGDRDDFKKLDTNDFPVALTPLKLHIKPLPKGTQLVGDFHLDYSVNTHHAKMDEPVSVKITLKGKGYPPHLKHLIPQSKAYTLFSEKPRTATSSGKKGIAIQTTYLFALSAKNSFTLPEIKLHAFDPDKEKSYILTLPKQHFDIQPVDKKSLVDKRNIPPLLQTNLVWLKNLFGYLMAFAAGYFTARLFKLPKHSAKKTKHPLEEKIQNTKDAKTLLQLLMATDSKKFASNIENLEKHLYGDGTMNLKKIKQDILEKI
;
A
#
# COMPACT_ATOMS: atom_id res chain seq x y z
N MET A 1 6.32 25.89 56.96
CA MET A 1 6.35 26.46 55.60
C MET A 1 7.57 25.87 54.91
N GLN A 2 7.42 24.86 54.06
CA GLN A 2 8.56 24.33 53.28
C GLN A 2 8.95 25.42 52.29
N ALA A 3 10.18 25.95 52.41
CA ALA A 3 10.78 26.72 51.34
C ALA A 3 10.88 25.80 50.13
N GLU A 4 10.42 26.23 48.96
CA GLU A 4 10.59 25.47 47.73
C GLU A 4 12.09 25.30 47.44
N ASP A 5 12.53 24.05 47.21
CA ASP A 5 13.95 23.73 46.99
C ASP A 5 14.53 24.29 45.68
N PHE A 6 13.67 24.89 44.85
CA PHE A 6 14.03 25.48 43.57
C PHE A 6 13.05 26.60 43.20
N SER A 7 13.44 27.42 42.22
CA SER A 7 12.57 28.38 41.55
C SER A 7 12.45 28.04 40.05
N TYR A 8 11.35 28.46 39.43
CA TYR A 8 11.15 28.32 37.99
C TYR A 8 10.62 29.59 37.33
N GLY A 9 10.94 29.76 36.06
CA GLY A 9 10.40 30.80 35.18
C GLY A 9 10.05 30.21 33.83
N ILE A 10 8.80 30.36 33.39
CA ILE A 10 8.34 29.94 32.06
C ILE A 10 7.81 31.18 31.36
N THR A 11 8.44 31.56 30.25
CA THR A 11 8.08 32.77 29.50
C THR A 11 8.02 32.50 28.01
N ALA A 12 7.09 33.16 27.32
CA ALA A 12 7.01 33.15 25.87
C ALA A 12 7.41 34.51 25.30
N SER A 13 8.03 34.53 24.12
CA SER A 13 8.39 35.76 23.43
C SER A 13 7.18 36.66 23.15
N LYS A 14 6.02 36.06 22.86
CA LYS A 14 4.72 36.72 22.66
C LYS A 14 3.60 35.80 23.13
N THR A 15 2.53 36.37 23.66
CA THR A 15 1.30 35.64 24.02
C THR A 15 0.20 35.77 22.96
N LYS A 16 0.35 36.72 22.03
CA LYS A 16 -0.51 36.90 20.86
C LYS A 16 0.34 36.67 19.62
N ALA A 17 -0.10 35.78 18.74
CA ALA A 17 0.65 35.36 17.56
C ALA A 17 -0.29 35.04 16.40
N TYR A 18 0.23 34.92 15.19
CA TYR A 18 -0.49 34.38 14.04
C TYR A 18 -0.35 32.86 13.95
N LEU A 19 -1.29 32.20 13.28
CA LEU A 19 -1.15 30.78 12.93
C LEU A 19 0.19 30.53 12.21
N HIS A 20 0.91 29.48 12.64
CA HIS A 20 2.26 29.14 12.18
C HIS A 20 3.37 30.18 12.46
N GLU A 21 3.12 31.24 13.23
CA GLU A 21 4.18 32.15 13.67
C GLU A 21 5.09 31.43 14.69
N PRO A 22 6.42 31.44 14.52
CA PRO A 22 7.33 30.84 15.50
C PRO A 22 7.33 31.66 16.80
N LEU A 23 7.12 30.99 17.93
CA LEU A 23 7.23 31.54 19.28
C LEU A 23 8.43 30.92 19.99
N LEU A 24 9.15 31.73 20.76
CA LEU A 24 10.22 31.24 21.63
C LEU A 24 9.65 31.04 23.03
N LEU A 25 9.80 29.84 23.55
CA LEU A 25 9.45 29.49 24.92
C LEU A 25 10.74 29.25 25.70
N THR A 26 10.95 30.04 26.75
CA THR A 26 12.10 29.93 27.64
C THR A 26 11.66 29.33 28.96
N VAL A 27 12.42 28.35 29.43
CA VAL A 27 12.21 27.65 30.70
C VAL A 27 13.50 27.72 31.49
N ASP A 28 13.43 28.43 32.62
CA ASP A 28 14.51 28.57 33.59
C ASP A 28 14.13 27.78 34.85
N LEU A 29 14.98 26.83 35.25
CA LEU A 29 14.87 26.10 36.51
C LEU A 29 16.16 26.35 37.30
N ASN A 30 16.03 26.72 38.57
CA ASN A 30 17.19 27.02 39.41
C ASN A 30 17.00 26.44 40.82
N GLN A 31 17.88 25.54 41.22
CA GLN A 31 17.96 25.07 42.60
C GLN A 31 18.27 26.22 43.55
N THR A 32 17.50 26.31 44.63
CA THR A 32 17.64 27.34 45.68
C THR A 32 18.08 26.73 47.01
N ASN A 33 17.76 25.45 47.27
CA ASN A 33 18.19 24.74 48.47
C ASN A 33 19.43 23.89 48.21
N PRO A 34 20.61 24.24 48.76
CA PRO A 34 21.83 23.45 48.59
C PRO A 34 21.88 22.19 49.46
N ASP A 35 20.99 21.99 50.43
CA ASP A 35 21.07 20.86 51.37
C ASP A 35 20.64 19.52 50.75
N VAL A 36 20.09 19.57 49.53
CA VAL A 36 19.60 18.41 48.80
C VAL A 36 20.23 18.33 47.42
N VAL A 37 20.30 17.13 46.84
CA VAL A 37 20.64 16.98 45.41
C VAL A 37 19.33 16.96 44.63
N LEU A 38 19.16 17.94 43.74
CA LEU A 38 17.97 18.06 42.89
C LEU A 38 18.30 17.71 41.45
N LEU A 39 17.37 16.99 40.82
CA LEU A 39 17.33 16.78 39.38
C LEU A 39 15.96 17.19 38.88
N PHE A 40 15.92 17.83 37.71
CA PHE A 40 14.67 18.22 37.07
C PHE A 40 14.39 17.34 35.86
N GLN A 41 13.14 16.89 35.74
CA GLN A 41 12.60 16.38 34.49
C GLN A 41 11.47 17.30 34.05
N PHE A 42 11.69 18.04 32.97
CA PHE A 42 10.74 18.97 32.38
C PHE A 42 10.33 18.52 30.97
N ASP A 43 9.04 18.49 30.72
CA ASP A 43 8.45 18.18 29.42
C ASP A 43 7.31 19.15 29.09
N ILE A 44 7.13 19.44 27.80
CA ILE A 44 5.97 20.17 27.28
C ILE A 44 4.98 19.15 26.74
N ASP A 45 3.73 19.22 27.20
CA ASP A 45 2.72 18.23 26.86
C ASP A 45 2.45 18.27 25.35
N LYS A 46 2.23 17.10 24.74
CA LYS A 46 1.93 16.99 23.31
C LYS A 46 0.47 17.35 23.06
N ASP A 47 0.23 18.29 22.15
CA ASP A 47 -1.12 18.67 21.74
C ASP A 47 -1.17 18.92 20.21
N PRO A 48 -2.23 18.49 19.49
CA PRO A 48 -2.35 18.75 18.05
C PRO A 48 -2.52 20.23 17.68
N GLY A 49 -2.72 21.12 18.64
CA GLY A 49 -2.83 22.57 18.49
C GLY A 49 -1.49 23.28 18.36
N TYR A 50 -0.37 22.62 18.65
CA TYR A 50 0.97 23.20 18.48
C TYR A 50 2.03 22.14 18.19
N GLN A 51 3.15 22.59 17.63
CA GLN A 51 4.35 21.79 17.49
C GLN A 51 5.50 22.45 18.24
N VAL A 52 6.30 21.66 18.96
CA VAL A 52 7.45 22.15 19.72
C VAL A 52 8.72 21.49 19.21
N THR A 53 9.77 22.28 19.04
CA THR A 53 11.12 21.81 18.72
C THR A 53 12.13 22.43 19.69
N PRO A 54 13.00 21.65 20.35
CA PRO A 54 14.06 22.21 21.18
C PRO A 54 15.06 23.00 20.34
N LEU A 55 15.49 24.17 20.81
CA LEU A 55 16.47 25.02 20.13
C LEU A 55 17.82 25.01 20.81
N PHE A 56 17.81 25.21 22.12
CA PHE A 56 18.99 25.43 22.92
C PHE A 56 18.72 24.95 24.35
N ALA A 57 19.71 24.29 24.93
CA ALA A 57 19.71 23.90 26.33
C ALA A 57 21.07 24.27 26.91
N ARG A 58 21.06 24.93 28.06
CA ARG A 58 22.24 25.13 28.89
C ARG A 58 21.90 24.62 30.28
N ASN A 59 22.51 23.51 30.64
CA ASN A 59 22.36 22.91 31.95
C ASN A 59 23.70 23.03 32.69
N ASP A 60 23.64 23.55 33.90
CA ASP A 60 24.74 23.57 34.86
C ASP A 60 24.30 22.70 36.03
N ASP A 61 24.70 21.43 35.97
CA ASP A 61 24.35 20.40 36.93
C ASP A 61 25.63 19.97 37.66
N THR A 62 25.84 20.52 38.86
CA THR A 62 26.85 20.06 39.82
C THR A 62 26.17 19.59 41.11
N LEU A 63 26.94 18.93 41.99
CA LEU A 63 26.39 18.46 43.26
C LEU A 63 25.85 19.66 44.05
N HIS A 64 24.59 19.60 44.46
CA HIS A 64 23.85 20.69 45.13
C HIS A 64 23.62 21.97 44.31
N HIS A 65 23.86 21.94 43.00
CA HIS A 65 23.57 23.06 42.11
C HIS A 65 23.05 22.57 40.76
N SER A 66 21.75 22.74 40.52
CA SER A 66 21.15 22.47 39.22
C SER A 66 20.49 23.74 38.66
N LYS A 67 20.93 24.15 37.47
CA LYS A 67 20.39 25.26 36.69
C LYS A 67 20.13 24.84 35.26
N HIS A 68 18.88 24.87 34.82
CA HIS A 68 18.51 24.53 33.44
C HIS A 68 17.95 25.77 32.77
N HIS A 69 18.53 26.13 31.63
CA HIS A 69 18.03 27.17 30.73
C HIS A 69 17.73 26.54 29.39
N ASN A 70 16.44 26.26 29.15
CA ASN A 70 15.96 25.58 27.95
C ASN A 70 15.13 26.56 27.10
N VAL A 71 15.44 26.62 25.81
CA VAL A 71 14.71 27.40 24.82
C VAL A 71 14.11 26.47 23.79
N PHE A 72 12.81 26.59 23.59
CA PHE A 72 12.03 25.84 22.63
C PHE A 72 11.43 26.77 21.58
N GLN A 73 11.25 26.26 20.37
CA GLN A 73 10.45 26.91 19.34
C GLN A 73 9.09 26.23 19.27
N LEU A 74 8.04 27.03 19.43
CA LEU A 74 6.66 26.58 19.37
C LEU A 74 5.99 27.18 18.13
N TYR A 75 5.32 26.34 17.35
CA TYR A 75 4.47 26.76 16.24
C TYR A 75 3.00 26.45 16.57
N PRO A 76 2.12 27.45 16.59
CA PRO A 76 0.69 27.21 16.74
C PRO A 76 0.13 26.64 15.42
N LEU A 77 -0.64 25.56 15.53
CA LEU A 77 -1.26 24.84 14.41
C LEU A 77 -2.79 25.05 14.34
N LYS A 78 -3.37 25.79 15.29
CA LYS A 78 -4.79 26.16 15.33
C LYS A 78 -4.97 27.64 15.65
N THR A 79 -6.08 28.22 15.23
CA THR A 79 -6.47 29.60 15.59
C THR A 79 -7.32 29.61 16.86
N GLY A 80 -7.40 30.76 17.53
CA GLY A 80 -8.11 30.94 18.79
C GLY A 80 -7.21 30.77 20.01
N ASP A 81 -7.82 30.54 21.17
CA ASP A 81 -7.09 30.40 22.42
C ASP A 81 -6.52 28.98 22.55
N ILE A 82 -5.21 28.89 22.77
CA ILE A 82 -4.46 27.65 22.97
C ILE A 82 -3.85 27.70 24.36
N THR A 83 -3.92 26.58 25.09
CA THR A 83 -3.26 26.43 26.38
C THR A 83 -2.17 25.38 26.27
N VAL A 84 -0.93 25.80 26.52
CA VAL A 84 0.25 24.93 26.53
C VAL A 84 0.45 24.43 27.96
N HIS A 85 0.43 23.12 28.13
CA HIS A 85 0.61 22.47 29.42
C HIS A 85 2.02 21.93 29.57
N PHE A 86 2.45 21.81 30.83
CA PHE A 86 3.81 21.46 31.19
C PHE A 86 3.80 20.40 32.27
N THR A 87 4.73 19.47 32.16
CA THR A 87 5.00 18.46 33.18
C THR A 87 6.37 18.73 33.77
N LEU A 88 6.44 18.90 35.09
CA LEU A 88 7.70 19.02 35.83
C LEU A 88 7.72 18.02 36.97
N ILE A 89 8.76 17.21 37.02
CA ILE A 89 9.06 16.31 38.13
C ILE A 89 10.36 16.78 38.78
N LYS A 90 10.27 17.15 40.06
CA LYS A 90 11.43 17.40 40.92
C LYS A 90 11.87 16.09 41.53
N ARG A 91 13.12 15.69 41.32
CA ARG A 91 13.70 14.49 41.92
C ARG A 91 14.69 14.88 43.01
N ILE A 92 14.51 14.34 44.20
CA ILE A 92 15.42 14.55 45.33
C ILE A 92 16.23 13.28 45.56
N THR A 93 17.55 13.42 45.71
CA THR A 93 18.46 12.36 46.13
C THR A 93 19.52 12.89 47.11
N ASN A 94 20.46 12.03 47.52
CA ASN A 94 21.54 12.37 48.44
C ASN A 94 22.91 11.94 47.91
N ASP A 95 23.97 12.46 48.52
CA ASP A 95 25.36 12.29 48.08
C ASP A 95 25.82 10.84 48.09
N GLU A 96 25.32 10.02 49.02
CA GLU A 96 25.67 8.61 49.10
C GLU A 96 25.14 7.85 47.89
N LYS A 97 23.87 8.06 47.54
CA LYS A 97 23.23 7.46 46.36
C LYS A 97 23.88 7.93 45.05
N VAL A 98 24.24 9.21 44.96
CA VAL A 98 24.96 9.76 43.80
C VAL A 98 26.36 9.15 43.68
N ARG A 99 27.13 9.05 44.78
CA ARG A 99 28.46 8.43 44.78
C ARG A 99 28.39 6.94 44.43
N TYR A 100 27.43 6.22 44.99
CA TYR A 100 27.22 4.81 44.64
C TYR A 100 26.92 4.64 43.16
N PHE A 101 26.00 5.44 42.60
CA PHE A 101 25.69 5.43 41.17
C PHE A 101 26.92 5.78 40.30
N ALA A 102 27.71 6.77 40.69
CA ALA A 102 28.91 7.19 39.97
C ALA A 102 30.08 6.19 40.07
N SER A 103 30.10 5.33 41.10
CA SER A 103 31.16 4.32 41.30
C SER A 103 31.17 3.22 40.23
N GLY A 104 30.06 3.07 39.49
CA GLY A 104 30.01 2.21 38.30
C GLY A 104 30.16 0.72 38.61
N ASP A 105 29.75 0.27 39.79
CA ASP A 105 29.73 -1.14 40.17
C ASP A 105 28.97 -1.95 39.11
N ARG A 106 29.69 -2.85 38.42
CA ARG A 106 29.34 -3.31 37.06
C ARG A 106 28.39 -4.51 37.03
N ASP A 107 28.15 -5.13 38.17
CA ASP A 107 27.41 -6.39 38.22
C ASP A 107 25.89 -6.21 38.31
N ASP A 108 25.40 -5.01 38.67
CA ASP A 108 23.98 -4.64 38.63
C ASP A 108 23.84 -3.14 38.33
N PHE A 109 23.56 -2.76 37.07
CA PHE A 109 23.28 -1.36 36.72
C PHE A 109 21.98 -0.88 37.40
N LYS A 110 22.07 -0.42 38.64
CA LYS A 110 20.96 0.19 39.38
C LYS A 110 20.85 1.65 38.96
N LYS A 111 19.64 2.04 38.51
CA LYS A 111 19.32 3.45 38.26
C LYS A 111 19.52 4.24 39.56
N LEU A 112 19.94 5.50 39.44
CA LEU A 112 20.04 6.42 40.57
C LEU A 112 18.68 6.46 41.30
N ASP A 113 18.72 6.15 42.59
CA ASP A 113 17.53 6.13 43.44
C ASP A 113 17.15 7.57 43.83
N THR A 114 15.92 7.96 43.46
CA THR A 114 15.37 9.31 43.63
C THR A 114 13.95 9.25 44.18
N ASN A 115 13.61 10.25 45.00
CA ASN A 115 12.22 10.52 45.35
C ASN A 115 11.66 11.55 44.36
N ASP A 116 10.67 11.14 43.57
CA ASP A 116 10.07 11.93 42.50
C ASP A 116 8.82 12.65 43.00
N PHE A 117 8.79 13.98 42.83
CA PHE A 117 7.67 14.84 43.22
C PHE A 117 7.15 15.61 42.01
N PRO A 118 5.90 15.41 41.59
CA PRO A 118 5.29 16.22 40.54
C PRO A 118 5.07 17.64 41.03
N VAL A 119 5.38 18.62 40.19
CA VAL A 119 5.17 20.05 40.47
C VAL A 119 4.10 20.58 39.54
N ALA A 120 3.05 21.19 40.11
CA ALA A 120 2.02 21.85 39.34
C ALA A 120 2.54 23.17 38.76
N LEU A 121 2.57 23.28 37.44
CA LEU A 121 2.98 24.48 36.72
C LEU A 121 1.77 25.24 36.19
N THR A 122 1.87 26.57 36.11
CA THR A 122 0.84 27.38 35.47
C THR A 122 0.90 27.19 33.95
N PRO A 123 -0.20 26.79 33.28
CA PRO A 123 -0.22 26.64 31.83
C PRO A 123 -0.04 27.98 31.12
N LEU A 124 0.62 27.96 29.97
CA LEU A 124 0.81 29.16 29.14
C LEU A 124 -0.38 29.33 28.20
N LYS A 125 -1.09 30.45 28.33
CA LYS A 125 -2.21 30.81 27.46
C LYS A 125 -1.73 31.66 26.29
N LEU A 126 -2.04 31.21 25.08
CA LEU A 126 -1.71 31.88 23.82
C LEU A 126 -3.01 32.23 23.07
N HIS A 127 -3.03 33.40 22.44
CA HIS A 127 -4.13 33.83 21.58
C HIS A 127 -3.67 33.90 20.13
N ILE A 128 -4.17 32.98 19.29
CA ILE A 128 -3.69 32.79 17.92
C ILE A 128 -4.65 33.41 16.91
N LYS A 129 -4.17 34.45 16.22
CA LYS A 129 -4.87 35.14 15.14
C LYS A 129 -4.87 34.30 13.86
N PRO A 130 -5.95 34.37 13.06
CA PRO A 130 -5.95 33.80 11.72
C PRO A 130 -4.98 34.54 10.80
N LEU A 131 -4.46 33.83 9.79
CA LEU A 131 -3.68 34.44 8.73
C LEU A 131 -4.56 35.19 7.73
N PRO A 132 -4.01 36.17 6.99
CA PRO A 132 -4.68 36.73 5.84
C PRO A 132 -5.15 35.65 4.84
N LYS A 133 -6.27 35.91 4.17
CA LYS A 133 -6.82 34.96 3.19
C LYS A 133 -5.82 34.72 2.06
N GLY A 134 -5.58 33.45 1.74
CA GLY A 134 -4.71 33.03 0.64
C GLY A 134 -3.22 32.96 0.98
N THR A 135 -2.82 33.19 2.23
CA THR A 135 -1.43 32.99 2.68
C THR A 135 -1.01 31.52 2.51
N GLN A 136 0.10 31.30 1.79
CA GLN A 136 0.70 29.99 1.56
C GLN A 136 1.98 29.78 2.38
N LEU A 137 2.68 30.86 2.70
CA LEU A 137 3.94 30.87 3.45
C LEU A 137 3.85 31.83 4.64
N VAL A 138 4.37 31.43 5.79
CA VAL A 138 4.36 32.25 7.02
C VAL A 138 5.79 32.43 7.49
N GLY A 139 6.29 33.65 7.40
CA GLY A 139 7.67 34.03 7.72
C GLY A 139 8.28 35.00 6.71
N ASP A 140 9.55 35.31 6.92
CA ASP A 140 10.39 36.10 6.02
C ASP A 140 11.25 35.15 5.17
N PHE A 141 10.73 34.84 3.98
CA PHE A 141 11.32 33.98 2.97
C PHE A 141 11.77 34.73 1.72
N HIS A 142 12.88 34.26 1.17
CA HIS A 142 13.40 34.57 -0.15
C HIS A 142 13.25 33.36 -1.09
N LEU A 143 12.97 33.62 -2.36
CA LEU A 143 12.79 32.62 -3.41
C LEU A 143 13.95 32.69 -4.40
N ASP A 144 14.74 31.63 -4.43
CA ASP A 144 15.76 31.40 -5.44
C ASP A 144 15.28 30.31 -6.42
N TYR A 145 15.66 30.41 -7.69
CA TYR A 145 15.43 29.34 -8.66
C TYR A 145 16.61 29.18 -9.61
N SER A 146 16.76 27.97 -10.14
CA SER A 146 17.78 27.62 -11.12
C SER A 146 17.21 26.61 -12.10
N VAL A 147 17.50 26.82 -13.37
CA VAL A 147 17.11 25.95 -14.48
C VAL A 147 18.41 25.54 -15.19
N ASN A 148 18.57 24.25 -15.49
CA ASN A 148 19.80 23.78 -16.14
C ASN A 148 19.93 24.27 -17.60
N THR A 149 18.83 24.27 -18.36
CA THR A 149 18.80 24.73 -19.75
C THR A 149 17.38 25.17 -20.14
N HIS A 150 17.28 26.17 -21.02
CA HIS A 150 16.03 26.55 -21.69
C HIS A 150 15.87 25.90 -23.07
N HIS A 151 16.87 25.13 -23.52
CA HIS A 151 16.86 24.40 -24.78
C HIS A 151 17.06 22.91 -24.51
N ALA A 152 16.13 22.08 -24.98
CA ALA A 152 16.20 20.63 -24.81
C ALA A 152 15.67 19.91 -26.05
N LYS A 153 16.01 18.64 -26.21
CA LYS A 153 15.40 17.79 -27.25
C LYS A 153 14.05 17.26 -26.80
N MET A 154 13.23 16.81 -27.76
CA MET A 154 11.98 16.11 -27.48
C MET A 154 12.18 15.00 -26.46
N ASP A 155 11.30 14.98 -25.45
CA ASP A 155 11.28 14.06 -24.32
C ASP A 155 12.52 14.12 -23.38
N GLU A 156 13.49 14.99 -23.65
CA GLU A 156 14.63 15.24 -22.77
C GLU A 156 14.19 16.05 -21.53
N PRO A 157 14.57 15.62 -20.31
CA PRO A 157 14.15 16.30 -19.09
C PRO A 157 14.94 17.59 -18.84
N VAL A 158 14.21 18.68 -18.59
CA VAL A 158 14.73 19.96 -18.11
C VAL A 158 14.63 20.01 -16.59
N SER A 159 15.77 20.17 -15.92
CA SER A 159 15.84 20.21 -14.46
C SER A 159 15.59 21.62 -13.93
N VAL A 160 14.63 21.74 -13.01
CA VAL A 160 14.27 22.99 -12.34
C VAL A 160 14.42 22.82 -10.83
N LYS A 161 15.27 23.63 -10.23
CA LYS A 161 15.49 23.70 -8.78
C LYS A 161 14.90 24.99 -8.24
N ILE A 162 14.02 24.89 -7.26
CA ILE A 162 13.46 26.05 -6.57
C ILE A 162 13.80 25.95 -5.09
N THR A 163 14.31 27.03 -4.50
CA THR A 163 14.75 27.06 -3.11
C THR A 163 14.08 28.22 -2.38
N LEU A 164 13.39 27.91 -1.29
CA LEU A 164 12.87 28.90 -0.34
C LEU A 164 13.83 28.96 0.85
N LYS A 165 14.38 30.13 1.15
CA LYS A 165 15.28 30.34 2.30
C LYS A 165 14.75 31.45 3.17
N GLY A 166 14.71 31.27 4.48
CA GLY A 166 14.15 32.28 5.35
C GLY A 166 14.00 31.87 6.79
N LYS A 167 13.21 32.65 7.54
CA LYS A 167 12.78 32.35 8.90
C LYS A 167 11.26 32.26 8.91
N GLY A 168 10.70 31.26 9.56
CA GLY A 168 9.24 31.09 9.57
C GLY A 168 8.83 29.67 9.86
N TYR A 169 7.64 29.29 9.39
CA TYR A 169 7.18 27.90 9.42
C TYR A 169 7.70 27.12 8.20
N PRO A 170 8.16 25.87 8.36
CA PRO A 170 8.62 25.06 7.24
C PRO A 170 7.61 25.02 6.08
N PRO A 171 8.00 25.46 4.86
CA PRO A 171 7.12 25.45 3.70
C PRO A 171 6.62 24.04 3.36
N HIS A 172 5.29 23.87 3.26
CA HIS A 172 4.67 22.61 2.81
C HIS A 172 3.85 22.83 1.54
N LEU A 173 4.53 23.14 0.43
CA LEU A 173 3.88 23.39 -0.86
C LEU A 173 3.85 22.10 -1.70
N LYS A 174 2.66 21.51 -1.89
CA LYS A 174 2.52 20.26 -2.65
C LYS A 174 2.63 20.42 -4.17
N HIS A 175 2.18 21.55 -4.71
CA HIS A 175 2.08 21.78 -6.15
C HIS A 175 2.62 23.17 -6.51
N LEU A 176 3.93 23.31 -6.49
CA LEU A 176 4.58 24.57 -6.83
C LEU A 176 4.43 24.86 -8.33
N ILE A 177 4.81 23.90 -9.18
CA ILE A 177 4.64 23.95 -10.62
C ILE A 177 3.27 23.35 -10.98
N PRO A 178 2.43 24.05 -11.77
CA PRO A 178 1.11 23.55 -12.15
C PRO A 178 1.22 22.33 -13.07
N GLN A 179 0.24 21.42 -13.02
CA GLN A 179 0.15 20.33 -14.00
C GLN A 179 -0.31 20.91 -15.34
N SER A 180 0.25 20.40 -16.45
CA SER A 180 -0.06 20.87 -17.80
C SER A 180 -0.05 19.72 -18.80
N LYS A 181 -0.77 19.86 -19.91
CA LYS A 181 -0.67 18.93 -21.05
C LYS A 181 0.58 19.19 -21.91
N ALA A 182 1.22 20.34 -21.75
CA ALA A 182 2.39 20.74 -22.55
C ALA A 182 3.67 20.01 -22.13
N TYR A 183 3.74 19.55 -20.88
CA TYR A 183 4.90 18.86 -20.32
C TYR A 183 4.46 17.83 -19.28
N THR A 184 5.29 16.80 -19.09
CA THR A 184 5.21 15.87 -17.97
C THR A 184 6.05 16.41 -16.83
N LEU A 185 5.43 16.62 -15.67
CA LEU A 185 6.09 17.10 -14.46
C LEU A 185 6.51 15.92 -13.57
N PHE A 186 7.81 15.79 -13.36
CA PHE A 186 8.38 14.92 -12.32
C PHE A 186 8.81 15.77 -11.13
N SER A 187 8.52 15.31 -9.92
CA SER A 187 8.81 16.04 -8.68
C SER A 187 9.33 15.11 -7.60
N GLU A 188 10.40 15.51 -6.91
CA GLU A 188 10.83 14.84 -5.67
C GLU A 188 10.11 15.40 -4.45
N LYS A 189 10.14 14.64 -3.34
CA LYS A 189 9.76 15.19 -2.03
C LYS A 189 10.69 16.36 -1.67
N PRO A 190 10.16 17.49 -1.19
CA PRO A 190 10.98 18.63 -0.84
C PRO A 190 11.94 18.28 0.29
N ARG A 191 13.17 18.81 0.22
CA ARG A 191 14.19 18.64 1.24
C ARG A 191 14.26 19.91 2.08
N THR A 192 13.95 19.80 3.36
CA THR A 192 14.03 20.91 4.31
C THR A 192 15.24 20.74 5.21
N ALA A 193 16.14 21.73 5.16
CA ALA A 193 17.24 21.87 6.10
C ALA A 193 16.91 23.00 7.08
N THR A 194 17.16 22.75 8.36
CA THR A 194 16.99 23.73 9.44
C THR A 194 18.33 23.96 10.10
N SER A 195 18.72 25.23 10.28
CA SER A 195 19.87 25.59 11.11
C SER A 195 19.41 26.43 12.30
N SER A 196 19.74 25.96 13.49
CA SER A 196 19.45 26.66 14.74
C SER A 196 20.55 27.67 15.03
N GLY A 197 20.18 28.93 15.25
CA GLY A 197 21.09 29.98 15.73
C GLY A 197 20.48 30.77 16.87
N LYS A 198 21.28 31.66 17.49
CA LYS A 198 20.84 32.52 18.60
C LYS A 198 19.65 33.44 18.23
N LYS A 199 19.34 33.61 16.94
CA LYS A 199 18.26 34.45 16.40
C LYS A 199 17.08 33.63 15.83
N GLY A 200 16.91 32.38 16.27
CA GLY A 200 15.85 31.45 15.82
C GLY A 200 16.32 30.41 14.80
N ILE A 201 15.38 29.63 14.26
CA ILE A 201 15.63 28.66 13.18
C ILE A 201 15.61 29.36 11.83
N ALA A 202 16.70 29.21 11.07
CA ALA A 202 16.70 29.47 9.64
C ALA A 202 16.31 28.18 8.89
N ILE A 203 15.48 28.32 7.87
CA ILE A 203 14.88 27.23 7.11
C ILE A 203 15.29 27.40 5.66
N GLN A 204 15.76 26.31 5.06
CA GLN A 204 15.96 26.20 3.62
C GLN A 204 15.18 24.99 3.12
N THR A 205 14.19 25.21 2.24
CA THR A 205 13.44 24.14 1.58
C THR A 205 13.74 24.14 0.09
N THR A 206 14.24 23.01 -0.41
CA THR A 206 14.57 22.82 -1.82
C THR A 206 13.57 21.87 -2.48
N TYR A 207 13.01 22.32 -3.60
CA TYR A 207 12.14 21.58 -4.50
C TYR A 207 12.92 21.27 -5.78
N LEU A 208 12.90 20.00 -6.20
CA LEU A 208 13.53 19.54 -7.43
C LEU A 208 12.46 19.00 -8.37
N PHE A 209 12.46 19.52 -9.59
CA PHE A 209 11.54 19.15 -10.64
C PHE A 209 12.30 18.77 -11.91
N ALA A 210 11.72 17.87 -12.70
CA ALA A 210 12.12 17.64 -14.08
C ALA A 210 10.90 17.80 -14.99
N LEU A 211 11.04 18.59 -16.05
CA LEU A 211 10.01 18.88 -17.03
C LEU A 211 10.39 18.20 -18.35
N SER A 212 9.60 17.26 -18.84
CA SER A 212 9.82 16.62 -20.14
C SER A 212 8.66 16.96 -21.08
N ALA A 213 8.96 17.41 -22.30
CA ALA A 213 7.96 17.91 -23.23
C ALA A 213 8.24 17.46 -24.65
N LYS A 214 7.17 17.43 -25.46
CA LYS A 214 7.26 17.10 -26.90
C LYS A 214 7.48 18.33 -27.77
N ASN A 215 6.94 19.47 -27.35
CA ASN A 215 6.97 20.73 -28.09
C ASN A 215 7.41 21.86 -27.16
N SER A 216 7.89 22.97 -27.74
CA SER A 216 8.20 24.18 -26.97
C SER A 216 7.01 24.61 -26.14
N PHE A 217 7.29 25.03 -24.91
CA PHE A 217 6.26 25.42 -23.96
C PHE A 217 6.70 26.61 -23.12
N THR A 218 5.74 27.21 -22.44
CA THR A 218 6.01 28.33 -21.55
C THR A 218 5.47 28.01 -20.17
N LEU A 219 6.36 28.01 -19.17
CA LEU A 219 5.96 27.94 -17.77
C LEU A 219 5.37 29.31 -17.38
N PRO A 220 4.10 29.37 -16.93
CA PRO A 220 3.49 30.62 -16.51
C PRO A 220 4.18 31.17 -15.27
N GLU A 221 3.99 32.46 -15.02
CA GLU A 221 4.39 33.10 -13.77
C GLU A 221 3.73 32.39 -12.58
N ILE A 222 4.49 32.12 -11.53
CA ILE A 222 4.00 31.49 -10.29
C ILE A 222 4.16 32.51 -9.16
N LYS A 223 3.06 32.83 -8.50
CA LYS A 223 3.02 33.76 -7.37
C LYS A 223 2.76 32.99 -6.09
N LEU A 224 3.65 33.16 -5.12
CA LEU A 224 3.50 32.60 -3.78
C LEU A 224 3.16 33.72 -2.82
N HIS A 225 2.00 33.61 -2.19
CA HIS A 225 1.55 34.58 -1.21
C HIS A 225 2.15 34.25 0.16
N ALA A 226 2.98 35.17 0.67
CA ALA A 226 3.65 35.05 1.95
C ALA A 226 3.15 36.12 2.93
N PHE A 227 3.23 35.81 4.22
CA PHE A 227 2.94 36.75 5.29
C PHE A 227 4.08 36.76 6.30
N ASP A 228 4.64 37.93 6.57
CA ASP A 228 5.67 38.15 7.58
C ASP A 228 5.00 38.62 8.89
N PRO A 229 4.93 37.78 9.94
CA PRO A 229 4.30 38.13 11.20
C PRO A 229 5.07 39.20 11.99
N ASP A 230 6.38 39.34 11.80
CA ASP A 230 7.18 40.33 12.52
C ASP A 230 6.93 41.74 11.96
N LYS A 231 6.70 41.85 10.66
CA LYS A 231 6.34 43.11 9.98
C LYS A 231 4.83 43.32 9.86
N GLU A 232 4.03 42.32 10.23
CA GLU A 232 2.57 42.22 10.00
C GLU A 232 2.17 42.55 8.54
N LYS A 233 2.98 42.12 7.56
CA LYS A 233 2.80 42.47 6.15
C LYS A 233 2.75 41.24 5.25
N SER A 234 1.80 41.25 4.31
CA SER A 234 1.75 40.29 3.22
C SER A 234 2.65 40.73 2.08
N TYR A 235 3.30 39.78 1.42
CA TYR A 235 4.14 40.02 0.26
C TYR A 235 4.08 38.83 -0.71
N ILE A 236 4.60 39.01 -1.92
CA ILE A 236 4.53 38.01 -2.98
C ILE A 236 5.94 37.63 -3.41
N LEU A 237 6.21 36.33 -3.45
CA LEU A 237 7.40 35.76 -4.07
C LEU A 237 7.02 35.28 -5.47
N THR A 238 7.74 35.75 -6.48
CA THR A 238 7.39 35.49 -7.88
C THR A 238 8.47 34.65 -8.55
N LEU A 239 8.06 33.50 -9.11
CA LEU A 239 8.82 32.83 -10.15
C LEU A 239 8.38 33.42 -11.50
N PRO A 240 9.27 34.09 -12.25
CA PRO A 240 8.89 34.72 -13.50
C PRO A 240 8.52 33.67 -14.55
N LYS A 241 7.73 34.11 -15.54
CA LYS A 241 7.39 33.34 -16.74
C LYS A 241 8.67 32.94 -17.48
N GLN A 242 8.76 31.68 -17.91
CA GLN A 242 9.94 31.14 -18.60
C GLN A 242 9.55 30.34 -19.84
N HIS A 243 10.24 30.59 -20.95
CA HIS A 243 10.05 29.86 -22.21
C HIS A 243 11.08 28.75 -22.34
N PHE A 244 10.65 27.59 -22.86
CA PHE A 244 11.50 26.44 -23.11
C PHE A 244 11.37 26.01 -24.57
N ASP A 245 12.49 25.99 -25.27
CA ASP A 245 12.61 25.61 -26.67
C ASP A 245 12.91 24.11 -26.78
N ILE A 246 11.96 23.36 -27.35
CA ILE A 246 12.06 21.91 -27.50
C ILE A 246 12.31 21.57 -28.96
N GLN A 247 13.49 21.04 -29.25
CA GLN A 247 13.86 20.63 -30.60
C GLN A 247 13.27 19.26 -30.93
N PRO A 248 12.57 19.11 -32.06
CA PRO A 248 12.08 17.82 -32.50
C PRO A 248 13.25 16.88 -32.77
N VAL A 249 13.13 15.63 -32.34
CA VAL A 249 14.12 14.58 -32.64
C VAL A 249 13.60 13.71 -33.77
N ASP A 250 14.46 13.39 -34.73
CA ASP A 250 14.12 12.40 -35.76
C ASP A 250 13.98 11.02 -35.10
N LYS A 251 12.75 10.54 -35.00
CA LYS A 251 12.45 9.22 -34.42
C LYS A 251 13.17 8.09 -35.16
N LYS A 252 13.51 8.26 -36.45
CA LYS A 252 14.23 7.25 -37.24
C LYS A 252 15.69 7.10 -36.81
N SER A 253 16.29 8.13 -36.22
CA SER A 253 17.66 8.07 -35.71
C SER A 253 17.75 7.48 -34.30
N LEU A 254 16.62 7.36 -33.58
CA LEU A 254 16.56 6.80 -32.22
C LEU A 254 16.46 5.27 -32.19
N VAL A 255 16.16 4.63 -33.32
CA VAL A 255 16.09 3.17 -33.41
C VAL A 255 17.50 2.60 -33.49
N ASP A 256 17.91 1.84 -32.47
CA ASP A 256 19.20 1.15 -32.47
C ASP A 256 19.23 0.10 -33.58
N LYS A 257 20.14 0.30 -34.56
CA LYS A 257 20.34 -0.62 -35.69
C LYS A 257 21.45 -1.64 -35.45
N ARG A 258 22.20 -1.53 -34.35
CA ARG A 258 23.38 -2.37 -34.06
C ARG A 258 23.02 -3.61 -33.23
N ASN A 259 22.06 -3.49 -32.32
CA ASN A 259 21.62 -4.58 -31.43
C ASN A 259 20.13 -4.92 -31.63
N ILE A 260 19.70 -5.09 -32.88
CA ILE A 260 18.36 -5.62 -33.15
C ILE A 260 18.43 -7.14 -32.92
N PRO A 261 17.74 -7.72 -31.90
CA PRO A 261 17.63 -9.17 -31.80
C PRO A 261 17.03 -9.68 -33.11
N PRO A 262 17.52 -10.80 -33.68
CA PRO A 262 16.95 -11.33 -34.90
C PRO A 262 15.43 -11.46 -34.72
N LEU A 263 14.67 -10.93 -35.67
CA LEU A 263 13.21 -11.08 -35.71
C LEU A 263 12.89 -12.52 -35.34
N LEU A 264 12.03 -12.73 -34.32
CA LEU A 264 11.65 -14.04 -33.80
C LEU A 264 11.56 -15.02 -34.96
N GLN A 265 12.62 -15.81 -35.15
CA GLN A 265 12.65 -16.79 -36.22
C GLN A 265 11.66 -17.85 -35.77
N THR A 266 10.43 -17.76 -36.29
CA THR A 266 9.40 -18.76 -36.03
C THR A 266 9.95 -20.10 -36.42
N ASN A 267 10.33 -20.90 -35.43
CA ASN A 267 10.96 -22.18 -35.66
C ASN A 267 9.90 -23.17 -36.16
N LEU A 268 9.75 -23.24 -37.49
CA LEU A 268 8.79 -24.11 -38.19
C LEU A 268 9.06 -25.61 -37.94
N VAL A 269 10.13 -25.97 -37.22
CA VAL A 269 10.41 -27.35 -36.77
C VAL A 269 9.24 -27.89 -35.94
N TRP A 270 8.61 -27.07 -35.09
CA TRP A 270 7.43 -27.54 -34.34
C TRP A 270 6.26 -27.89 -35.27
N LEU A 271 6.04 -27.10 -36.32
CA LEU A 271 5.01 -27.37 -37.31
C LEU A 271 5.30 -28.67 -38.08
N LYS A 272 6.57 -28.90 -38.46
CA LYS A 272 7.02 -30.15 -39.08
C LYS A 272 6.80 -31.35 -38.16
N ASN A 273 7.11 -31.23 -36.87
CA ASN A 273 6.89 -32.28 -35.89
C ASN A 273 5.41 -32.56 -35.67
N LEU A 274 4.57 -31.51 -35.61
CA LEU A 274 3.11 -31.64 -35.53
C LEU A 274 2.55 -32.41 -36.75
N PHE A 275 3.01 -32.08 -37.95
CA PHE A 275 2.66 -32.84 -39.16
C PHE A 275 3.12 -34.29 -39.09
N GLY A 276 4.32 -34.55 -38.56
CA GLY A 276 4.82 -35.90 -38.32
C GLY A 276 3.92 -36.70 -37.38
N TYR A 277 3.50 -36.12 -36.26
CA TYR A 277 2.57 -36.76 -35.31
C TYR A 277 1.19 -36.98 -35.92
N LEU A 278 0.67 -36.03 -36.70
CA LEU A 278 -0.61 -36.20 -37.41
C LEU A 278 -0.53 -37.33 -38.43
N MET A 279 0.57 -37.47 -39.15
CA MET A 279 0.79 -38.56 -40.10
C MET A 279 0.90 -39.92 -39.38
N ALA A 280 1.62 -39.99 -38.26
CA ALA A 280 1.69 -41.20 -37.45
C ALA A 280 0.31 -41.59 -36.89
N PHE A 281 -0.47 -40.61 -36.41
CA PHE A 281 -1.84 -40.82 -35.95
C PHE A 281 -2.75 -41.30 -37.08
N ALA A 282 -2.70 -40.67 -38.25
CA ALA A 282 -3.47 -41.08 -39.42
C ALA A 282 -3.10 -42.51 -39.85
N ALA A 283 -1.80 -42.83 -39.93
CA ALA A 283 -1.31 -44.17 -40.24
C ALA A 283 -1.84 -45.20 -39.23
N GLY A 284 -1.77 -44.91 -37.92
CA GLY A 284 -2.33 -45.77 -36.88
C GLY A 284 -3.84 -45.95 -37.02
N TYR A 285 -4.59 -44.89 -37.28
CA TYR A 285 -6.04 -44.93 -37.51
C TYR A 285 -6.40 -45.79 -38.72
N PHE A 286 -5.72 -45.60 -39.85
CA PHE A 286 -5.93 -46.41 -41.06
C PHE A 286 -5.53 -47.86 -40.84
N THR A 287 -4.45 -48.13 -40.11
CA THR A 287 -4.03 -49.49 -39.74
C THR A 287 -5.11 -50.17 -38.90
N ALA A 288 -5.65 -49.51 -37.87
CA ALA A 288 -6.75 -50.03 -37.06
C ALA A 288 -8.02 -50.26 -37.90
N ARG A 289 -8.29 -49.40 -38.89
CA ARG A 289 -9.42 -49.55 -39.81
C ARG A 289 -9.23 -50.69 -40.81
N LEU A 290 -8.01 -50.92 -41.28
CA LEU A 290 -7.64 -52.05 -42.16
C LEU A 290 -7.66 -53.38 -41.41
N PHE A 291 -7.29 -53.39 -40.12
CA PHE A 291 -7.41 -54.57 -39.24
C PHE A 291 -8.86 -54.87 -38.80
N LYS A 292 -9.84 -54.01 -39.11
CA LYS A 292 -11.26 -54.42 -39.17
C LYS A 292 -11.51 -55.24 -40.45
N LEU A 293 -10.75 -56.32 -40.62
CA LEU A 293 -11.13 -57.38 -41.52
C LEU A 293 -12.43 -58.01 -40.99
N PRO A 294 -13.46 -58.18 -41.82
CA PRO A 294 -14.67 -58.87 -41.41
C PRO A 294 -14.29 -60.31 -41.07
N LYS A 295 -14.48 -60.71 -39.80
CA LYS A 295 -14.44 -62.13 -39.44
C LYS A 295 -15.43 -62.86 -40.34
N HIS A 296 -14.89 -63.78 -41.14
CA HIS A 296 -15.66 -64.68 -41.98
C HIS A 296 -16.81 -65.33 -41.20
N SER A 297 -18.02 -65.19 -41.76
CA SER A 297 -19.17 -66.10 -41.70
C SER A 297 -19.33 -66.96 -40.44
N ALA A 298 -20.12 -66.47 -39.49
CA ALA A 298 -20.89 -67.32 -38.59
C ALA A 298 -22.38 -67.14 -38.92
N LYS A 299 -23.03 -68.26 -39.24
CA LYS A 299 -24.43 -68.43 -39.67
C LYS A 299 -25.41 -67.49 -38.97
N LYS A 300 -26.43 -67.02 -39.70
CA LYS A 300 -27.66 -66.41 -39.16
C LYS A 300 -28.16 -67.27 -37.98
N THR A 301 -27.91 -66.82 -36.77
CA THR A 301 -28.43 -67.44 -35.56
C THR A 301 -29.91 -67.07 -35.46
N LYS A 302 -30.76 -68.07 -35.68
CA LYS A 302 -32.19 -68.03 -35.34
C LYS A 302 -32.34 -67.68 -33.86
N HIS A 303 -33.42 -67.00 -33.50
CA HIS A 303 -33.62 -66.52 -32.14
C HIS A 303 -33.55 -67.72 -31.16
N PRO A 304 -32.80 -67.64 -30.05
CA PRO A 304 -32.52 -68.81 -29.19
C PRO A 304 -33.77 -69.44 -28.55
N LEU A 305 -34.90 -68.74 -28.56
CA LEU A 305 -36.21 -69.30 -28.17
C LEU A 305 -36.83 -70.21 -29.25
N GLU A 306 -36.63 -69.92 -30.54
CA GLU A 306 -37.19 -70.74 -31.63
C GLU A 306 -36.64 -72.16 -31.59
N GLU A 307 -35.32 -72.30 -31.40
CA GLU A 307 -34.66 -73.60 -31.33
C GLU A 307 -35.13 -74.40 -30.11
N LYS A 308 -35.29 -73.74 -28.95
CA LYS A 308 -35.76 -74.38 -27.73
C LYS A 308 -37.20 -74.86 -27.87
N ILE A 309 -38.09 -74.06 -28.48
CA ILE A 309 -39.51 -74.42 -28.69
C ILE A 309 -39.65 -75.60 -29.68
N GLN A 310 -38.88 -75.59 -30.77
CA GLN A 310 -38.88 -76.69 -31.74
C GLN A 310 -38.44 -78.01 -31.09
N ASN A 311 -37.39 -77.98 -30.28
CA ASN A 311 -36.79 -79.17 -29.67
C ASN A 311 -37.56 -79.74 -28.46
N THR A 312 -38.51 -79.02 -27.86
CA THR A 312 -39.30 -79.52 -26.72
C THR A 312 -40.26 -80.65 -27.10
N LYS A 313 -39.98 -81.90 -26.73
CA LYS A 313 -40.84 -83.04 -27.14
C LYS A 313 -42.13 -83.18 -26.32
N ASP A 314 -42.17 -82.57 -25.13
CA ASP A 314 -43.26 -82.73 -24.17
C ASP A 314 -44.00 -81.41 -23.87
N ALA A 315 -45.31 -81.50 -23.68
CA ALA A 315 -46.19 -80.36 -23.43
C ALA A 315 -45.83 -79.63 -22.11
N LYS A 316 -45.46 -80.37 -21.07
CA LYS A 316 -45.10 -79.80 -19.76
C LYS A 316 -43.83 -78.96 -19.84
N THR A 317 -42.84 -79.45 -20.57
CA THR A 317 -41.58 -78.70 -20.79
C THR A 317 -41.79 -77.47 -21.67
N LEU A 318 -42.71 -77.51 -22.64
CA LEU A 318 -43.05 -76.36 -23.45
C LEU A 318 -43.77 -75.28 -22.63
N LEU A 319 -44.69 -75.69 -21.76
CA LEU A 319 -45.38 -74.78 -20.83
C LEU A 319 -44.40 -74.06 -19.90
N GLN A 320 -43.49 -74.81 -19.25
CA GLN A 320 -42.47 -74.22 -18.37
C GLN A 320 -41.57 -73.20 -19.10
N LEU A 321 -41.19 -73.49 -20.35
CA LEU A 321 -40.38 -72.59 -21.16
C LEU A 321 -41.12 -71.28 -21.47
N LEU A 322 -42.41 -71.36 -21.80
CA LEU A 322 -43.23 -70.18 -22.12
C LEU A 322 -43.53 -69.35 -20.86
N MET A 323 -43.83 -69.99 -19.72
CA MET A 323 -44.00 -69.31 -18.45
C MET A 323 -42.72 -68.59 -18.00
N ALA A 324 -41.55 -69.24 -18.14
CA ALA A 324 -40.27 -68.64 -17.79
C ALA A 324 -39.89 -67.44 -18.69
N THR A 325 -40.49 -67.33 -19.88
CA THR A 325 -40.29 -66.19 -20.78
C THR A 325 -41.16 -64.99 -20.41
N ASP A 326 -42.20 -65.18 -19.59
CA ASP A 326 -43.10 -64.17 -19.01
C ASP A 326 -43.55 -63.05 -20.00
N SER A 327 -43.97 -63.47 -21.19
CA SER A 327 -44.45 -62.56 -22.24
C SER A 327 -45.95 -62.71 -22.42
N LYS A 328 -46.69 -61.60 -22.29
CA LYS A 328 -48.15 -61.55 -22.52
C LYS A 328 -48.55 -62.07 -23.90
N LYS A 329 -47.63 -62.08 -24.88
CA LYS A 329 -47.87 -62.57 -26.25
C LYS A 329 -48.21 -64.06 -26.30
N PHE A 330 -47.80 -64.85 -25.31
CA PHE A 330 -48.01 -66.30 -25.29
C PHE A 330 -49.07 -66.74 -24.27
N ALA A 331 -49.76 -65.80 -23.61
CA ALA A 331 -50.72 -66.09 -22.54
C ALA A 331 -51.83 -67.07 -22.98
N SER A 332 -52.39 -66.89 -24.18
CA SER A 332 -53.41 -67.79 -24.73
C SER A 332 -52.85 -69.19 -25.05
N ASN A 333 -51.58 -69.28 -25.47
CA ASN A 333 -50.93 -70.56 -25.74
C ASN A 333 -50.59 -71.31 -24.43
N ILE A 334 -50.24 -70.58 -23.36
CA ILE A 334 -50.01 -71.11 -22.00
C ILE A 334 -51.31 -71.66 -21.42
N GLU A 335 -52.41 -70.90 -21.47
CA GLU A 335 -53.71 -71.33 -20.94
C GLU A 335 -54.24 -72.61 -21.64
N ASN A 336 -54.04 -72.70 -22.97
CA ASN A 336 -54.40 -73.88 -23.74
C ASN A 336 -53.52 -75.11 -23.39
N LEU A 337 -52.22 -74.89 -23.11
CA LEU A 337 -51.32 -75.96 -22.65
C LEU A 337 -51.68 -76.43 -21.24
N GLU A 338 -52.06 -75.53 -20.34
CA GLU A 338 -52.48 -75.86 -18.97
C GLU A 338 -53.80 -76.65 -18.94
N LYS A 339 -54.80 -76.23 -19.72
CA LYS A 339 -56.08 -76.97 -19.85
C LYS A 339 -55.90 -78.37 -20.41
N HIS A 340 -54.89 -78.59 -21.25
CA HIS A 340 -54.56 -79.92 -21.76
C HIS A 340 -53.79 -80.78 -20.76
N LEU A 341 -52.87 -80.19 -20.00
CA LEU A 341 -52.01 -80.92 -19.06
C LEU A 341 -52.70 -81.25 -17.74
N TYR A 342 -53.60 -80.38 -17.29
CA TYR A 342 -54.23 -80.46 -15.97
C TYR A 342 -55.78 -80.50 -16.02
N GLY A 343 -56.37 -80.60 -17.22
CA GLY A 343 -57.81 -80.82 -17.45
C GLY A 343 -58.06 -81.82 -18.58
N ASP A 344 -59.32 -82.21 -18.82
CA ASP A 344 -59.71 -83.23 -19.81
C ASP A 344 -59.74 -82.72 -21.27
N GLY A 345 -58.79 -81.86 -21.66
CA GLY A 345 -58.67 -81.33 -23.02
C GLY A 345 -57.83 -82.22 -23.93
N THR A 346 -58.22 -82.40 -25.20
CA THR A 346 -57.41 -83.09 -26.22
C THR A 346 -56.62 -82.08 -27.08
N MET A 347 -55.30 -82.24 -27.23
CA MET A 347 -54.45 -81.24 -27.92
C MET A 347 -53.50 -81.84 -28.98
N ASN A 348 -53.25 -81.07 -30.05
CA ASN A 348 -52.17 -81.32 -31.01
C ASN A 348 -50.99 -80.37 -30.77
N LEU A 349 -49.93 -80.88 -30.13
CA LEU A 349 -48.70 -80.14 -29.77
C LEU A 349 -48.02 -79.44 -30.96
N LYS A 350 -48.08 -80.01 -32.17
CA LYS A 350 -47.42 -79.43 -33.36
C LYS A 350 -48.06 -78.11 -33.77
N LYS A 351 -49.39 -78.01 -33.70
CA LYS A 351 -50.12 -76.81 -34.13
C LYS A 351 -49.83 -75.62 -33.20
N ILE A 352 -49.76 -75.88 -31.89
CA ILE A 352 -49.46 -74.84 -30.90
C ILE A 352 -48.01 -74.36 -30.99
N LYS A 353 -47.04 -75.26 -31.22
CA LYS A 353 -45.66 -74.84 -31.47
C LYS A 353 -45.51 -73.92 -32.68
N GLN A 354 -46.24 -74.20 -33.77
CA GLN A 354 -46.19 -73.39 -34.97
C GLN A 354 -46.78 -71.99 -34.73
N ASP A 355 -47.92 -71.91 -34.05
CA ASP A 355 -48.54 -70.64 -33.66
C ASP A 355 -47.67 -69.80 -32.71
N ILE A 356 -46.87 -70.45 -31.85
CA ILE A 356 -45.88 -69.75 -31.00
C ILE A 356 -44.71 -69.23 -31.83
N LEU A 357 -44.21 -70.01 -32.79
CA LEU A 357 -43.08 -69.62 -33.64
C LEU A 357 -43.43 -68.48 -34.60
N GLU A 358 -44.69 -68.36 -35.04
CA GLU A 358 -45.16 -67.22 -35.85
C GLU A 358 -45.28 -65.92 -35.05
N LYS A 359 -45.32 -65.99 -33.72
CA LYS A 359 -45.41 -64.82 -32.81
C LYS A 359 -44.04 -64.37 -32.28
N ILE A 360 -42.96 -65.11 -32.61
CA ILE A 360 -41.56 -64.78 -32.31
C ILE A 360 -40.98 -64.06 -33.52
#